data_AF-A0A2S2PSF9-F1
#
_entry.id   AF-A0A2S2PSF9-F1
#
_cell.length_a   1.000
_cell.length_b   1.000
_cell.length_c   1.000
_cell.angle_alpha   90.00
_cell.angle_beta   90.00
_cell.angle_gamma   90.00
#
_symmetry.space_group_name_H-M   'P 1'
#
loop_
_entity.id
_entity.type
_entity.pdbx_description
1 polymer ?
#
loop_
_entity_poly.entity_id
_entity_poly.type
_entity_poly.pdbx_seq_one_letter_code
_entity_poly.pdbx_strand_id
1 'polypeptide(L)'
;WSSMRVIYNPDGKKIDWSFIEKLVTLQETEGLHAGNKLRKSHLEWRERPMKVNIAAQTLSASVADAIDFCRSLNLKGFEDSEATTEFIRIVDTWFDILNS
;
A
#
# COMPACT_ATOMS: atom_id res chain seq x y z
N TRP A 1 -4.25 -18.35 9.15
CA TRP A 1 -4.15 -17.40 8.02
C TRP A 1 -2.97 -16.44 8.18
N SER A 2 -1.79 -16.98 8.54
CA SER A 2 -0.57 -16.20 8.77
C SER A 2 0.39 -16.23 7.57
N SER A 3 -0.03 -16.71 6.40
CA SER A 3 0.89 -17.18 5.36
C SER A 3 0.98 -16.32 4.10
N MET A 4 0.00 -15.48 3.76
CA MET A 4 0.01 -14.73 2.50
C MET A 4 0.26 -13.23 2.76
N ARG A 5 1.55 -12.89 2.86
CA ARG A 5 2.03 -11.49 2.90
C ARG A 5 2.59 -11.04 1.55
N VAL A 6 3.01 -12.01 0.74
CA VAL A 6 3.58 -11.81 -0.59
C VAL A 6 2.76 -12.60 -1.60
N ILE A 7 2.41 -11.94 -2.70
CA ILE A 7 1.91 -12.57 -3.92
C ILE A 7 2.88 -12.25 -5.07
N TYR A 8 2.73 -12.91 -6.21
CA TYR A 8 3.60 -12.72 -7.37
C TYR A 8 2.77 -12.27 -8.57
N ASN A 9 3.27 -11.29 -9.31
CA ASN A 9 2.69 -10.89 -10.58
C ASN A 9 3.04 -11.93 -11.68
N PRO A 10 2.48 -11.83 -12.90
CA PRO A 10 2.79 -12.74 -14.00
C PRO A 10 4.28 -12.81 -14.39
N ASP A 11 5.05 -11.75 -14.13
CA ASP A 11 6.50 -11.69 -14.37
C ASP A 11 7.33 -12.32 -13.24
N GLY A 12 6.68 -12.88 -12.21
CA GLY A 12 7.37 -13.44 -11.03
C GLY A 12 7.93 -12.37 -10.08
N LYS A 13 7.54 -11.10 -10.21
CA LYS A 13 7.91 -10.03 -9.28
C LYS A 13 7.04 -10.06 -8.04
N LYS A 14 7.64 -9.72 -6.89
CA LYS A 14 6.97 -9.77 -5.58
C LYS A 14 6.07 -8.55 -5.37
N ILE A 15 4.82 -8.82 -5.03
CA ILE A 15 3.88 -7.86 -4.47
C ILE A 15 3.83 -8.14 -2.97
N ASP A 16 4.39 -7.25 -2.16
CA ASP A 16 4.60 -7.48 -0.72
C ASP A 16 3.89 -6.43 0.13
N TRP A 17 3.00 -6.90 1.00
CA TRP A 17 2.28 -6.07 1.96
C TRP A 17 3.22 -5.28 2.90
N SER A 18 4.46 -5.75 3.09
CA SER A 18 5.43 -5.10 3.97
C SER A 18 5.75 -3.66 3.59
N PHE A 19 5.59 -3.27 2.32
CA PHE A 19 5.83 -1.88 1.89
C PHE A 19 4.78 -0.91 2.45
N ILE A 20 3.52 -1.34 2.57
CA ILE A 20 2.45 -0.54 3.17
C ILE A 20 2.68 -0.38 4.67
N GLU A 21 3.06 -1.46 5.35
CA GLU A 21 3.41 -1.42 6.78
C GLU A 21 4.60 -0.50 7.05
N LYS A 22 5.67 -0.60 6.26
CA LYS A 22 6.82 0.29 6.35
C LYS A 22 6.45 1.74 6.10
N LEU A 23 5.58 2.03 5.12
CA LEU A 23 5.10 3.39 4.88
C LEU A 23 4.33 3.94 6.09
N VAL A 24 3.47 3.14 6.71
CA VAL A 24 2.79 3.55 7.96
C VAL A 24 3.81 3.86 9.04
N THR A 25 4.76 2.95 9.30
CA THR A 25 5.79 3.15 10.32
C THR A 25 6.63 4.40 10.07
N LEU A 26 7.03 4.64 8.81
CA LEU A 26 7.79 5.82 8.42
C LEU A 26 6.99 7.10 8.71
N GLN A 27 5.75 7.17 8.26
CA GLN A 27 4.91 8.35 8.46
C GLN A 27 4.63 8.63 9.94
N GLU A 28 4.44 7.59 10.76
CA GLU A 28 4.28 7.75 12.22
C GLU A 28 5.57 8.21 12.90
N THR A 29 6.72 7.72 12.43
CA THR A 29 8.04 8.06 13.00
C THR A 29 8.43 9.50 12.68
N GLU A 30 8.19 9.95 11.45
CA GLU A 30 8.49 11.32 11.00
C GLU A 30 7.43 12.34 11.47
N GLY A 31 6.24 11.87 11.87
CA GLY A 31 5.10 12.74 12.19
C GLY A 31 4.51 13.47 10.97
N LEU A 32 4.87 13.04 9.76
CA LEU A 32 4.47 13.63 8.48
C LEU A 32 3.83 12.58 7.56
N HIS A 33 2.82 12.99 6.79
CA HIS A 33 2.17 12.12 5.80
C HIS A 33 2.48 12.57 4.38
N ALA A 34 2.78 11.62 3.51
CA ALA A 34 3.05 11.86 2.09
C ALA A 34 1.72 12.00 1.31
N GLY A 35 0.85 12.93 1.73
CA GLY A 35 -0.38 13.28 1.02
C GLY A 35 -1.50 12.23 0.99
N ASN A 36 -1.35 11.09 1.66
CA ASN A 36 -2.33 10.00 1.68
C ASN A 36 -3.08 9.86 3.02
N LYS A 37 -4.19 9.11 3.01
CA LYS A 37 -5.04 8.83 4.19
C LYS A 37 -4.60 7.62 5.01
N LEU A 38 -3.50 6.95 4.63
CA LEU A 38 -3.03 5.74 5.28
C LEU A 38 -2.63 6.02 6.74
N ARG A 39 -3.14 5.20 7.65
CA ARG A 39 -2.91 5.27 9.12
C ARG A 39 -2.79 3.86 9.67
N LYS A 40 -2.26 3.68 10.89
CA LYS A 40 -2.19 2.38 11.55
C LYS A 40 -3.51 1.61 11.63
N SER A 41 -4.64 2.32 11.77
CA SER A 41 -5.99 1.71 11.72
C SER A 41 -6.29 0.96 10.40
N HIS A 42 -5.56 1.27 9.32
CA HIS A 42 -5.65 0.57 8.05
C HIS A 42 -4.92 -0.78 8.06
N LEU A 43 -3.89 -0.93 8.88
CA LEU A 43 -3.24 -2.22 9.11
C LEU A 43 -4.09 -3.13 10.03
N GLU A 44 -4.88 -2.52 10.91
CA GLU A 44 -5.81 -3.17 11.85
C GLU A 44 -7.17 -3.50 11.20
N TRP A 45 -7.23 -3.58 9.87
CA TRP A 45 -8.47 -3.80 9.10
C TRP A 45 -9.24 -5.06 9.51
N ARG A 46 -8.57 -6.05 10.11
CA ARG A 46 -9.19 -7.31 10.58
C ARG A 46 -10.25 -7.10 11.65
N GLU A 47 -10.17 -6.02 12.41
CA GLU A 47 -11.18 -5.66 13.41
C GLU A 47 -12.44 -5.07 12.74
N ARG A 48 -12.31 -4.62 11.48
CA ARG A 48 -13.32 -3.86 10.74
C ARG A 48 -13.41 -4.32 9.28
N PRO A 49 -13.58 -5.63 9.00
CA PRO A 49 -13.46 -6.17 7.64
C PRO A 49 -14.54 -5.66 6.67
N MET A 50 -15.69 -5.22 7.19
CA MET A 50 -16.80 -4.66 6.40
C MET A 50 -16.59 -3.18 6.05
N LYS A 51 -15.56 -2.51 6.58
CA LYS A 51 -15.28 -1.10 6.29
C LYS A 51 -14.50 -0.98 4.99
N VAL A 52 -15.22 -1.01 3.87
CA VAL A 52 -14.65 -0.91 2.52
C VAL A 52 -13.79 0.34 2.34
N ASN A 53 -14.14 1.45 3.00
CA ASN A 53 -13.34 2.67 2.96
C ASN A 53 -11.91 2.48 3.48
N ILE A 54 -11.67 1.56 4.44
CA ILE A 54 -10.32 1.20 4.90
C ILE A 54 -9.55 0.52 3.77
N ALA A 55 -10.17 -0.44 3.08
CA ALA A 55 -9.53 -1.13 1.97
C ALA A 55 -9.21 -0.16 0.81
N ALA A 56 -10.18 0.66 0.41
CA ALA A 56 -10.01 1.64 -0.66
C ALA A 56 -8.91 2.67 -0.34
N GLN A 57 -8.85 3.18 0.89
CA GLN A 57 -7.79 4.12 1.28
C GLN A 57 -6.42 3.46 1.34
N THR A 58 -6.34 2.20 1.77
CA THR A 58 -5.08 1.44 1.83
C THR A 58 -4.50 1.18 0.45
N LEU A 59 -5.36 0.85 -0.53
CA LEU A 59 -4.98 0.50 -1.89
C LEU A 59 -5.20 1.65 -2.88
N SER A 60 -5.01 2.89 -2.45
CA SER A 60 -5.21 4.06 -3.31
C SER A 60 -3.95 4.45 -4.10
N ALA A 61 -4.09 5.12 -5.24
CA ALA A 61 -2.96 5.64 -6.02
C ALA A 61 -2.02 6.53 -5.17
N SER A 62 -2.57 7.34 -4.26
CA SER A 62 -1.77 8.19 -3.36
C SER A 62 -0.84 7.40 -2.44
N VAL A 63 -1.20 6.17 -2.07
CA VAL A 63 -0.33 5.27 -1.29
C VAL A 63 0.79 4.71 -2.16
N ALA A 64 0.48 4.35 -3.41
CA ALA A 64 1.48 3.91 -4.36
C ALA A 64 2.49 5.02 -4.69
N ASP A 65 2.03 6.26 -4.86
CA ASP A 65 2.88 7.43 -5.10
C ASP A 65 3.82 7.70 -3.92
N ALA A 66 3.32 7.55 -2.69
CA ALA A 66 4.15 7.69 -1.50
C ALA A 66 5.26 6.61 -1.41
N ILE A 67 4.95 5.36 -1.76
CA ILE A 67 5.94 4.28 -1.82
C ILE A 67 6.98 4.56 -2.92
N ASP A 68 6.54 4.97 -4.10
CA ASP A 68 7.44 5.33 -5.20
C ASP A 68 8.33 6.52 -4.85
N PHE A 69 7.79 7.51 -4.14
CA PHE A 69 8.57 8.63 -3.63
C PHE A 69 9.64 8.15 -2.65
N CYS A 70 9.31 7.28 -1.70
CA CYS A 70 10.28 6.70 -0.77
C CYS A 70 11.38 5.93 -1.51
N ARG A 71 11.02 5.17 -2.55
CA ARG A 71 11.98 4.48 -3.42
C ARG A 71 12.88 5.47 -4.17
N SER A 72 12.32 6.57 -4.70
CA SER A 72 13.08 7.61 -5.41
C SER A 72 14.11 8.33 -4.53
N LEU A 73 13.83 8.41 -3.23
CA LEU A 73 14.75 8.93 -2.21
C LEU A 73 15.80 7.91 -1.75
N ASN A 74 15.79 6.69 -2.30
CA ASN A 74 16.62 5.55 -1.87
C ASN A 74 16.47 5.24 -0.37
N LEU A 75 15.24 5.37 0.17
CA LEU A 75 14.97 4.98 1.55
C LEU A 75 15.04 3.45 1.69
N LYS A 76 15.79 3.00 2.70
CA LYS A 76 15.95 1.58 2.99
C LYS A 76 14.60 0.92 3.27
N GLY A 77 14.38 -0.23 2.67
CA GLY A 77 13.17 -1.03 2.82
C GLY A 77 12.08 -0.78 1.78
N PHE A 78 12.28 0.15 0.83
CA PHE A 78 11.38 0.42 -0.28
C PHE A 78 11.94 -0.01 -1.65
N GLU A 79 13.10 -0.67 -1.66
CA GLU A 79 13.70 -1.26 -2.84
C GLU A 79 12.76 -2.32 -3.45
N ASP A 80 12.77 -2.44 -4.77
CA ASP A 80 11.98 -3.42 -5.54
C ASP A 80 10.46 -3.37 -5.29
N SER A 81 9.94 -2.21 -4.88
CA SER A 81 8.51 -2.00 -4.60
C SER A 81 7.64 -1.75 -5.85
N GLU A 82 8.23 -1.74 -7.05
CA GLU A 82 7.56 -1.45 -8.33
C GLU A 82 6.33 -2.33 -8.55
N ALA A 83 6.47 -3.64 -8.37
CA ALA A 83 5.36 -4.56 -8.59
C ALA A 83 4.21 -4.33 -7.58
N THR A 84 4.53 -3.93 -6.35
CA THR A 84 3.53 -3.63 -5.33
C THR A 84 2.76 -2.35 -5.66
N THR A 85 3.47 -1.30 -6.06
CA THR A 85 2.86 -0.01 -6.40
C THR A 85 2.06 -0.07 -7.70
N GLU A 86 2.50 -0.85 -8.68
CA GLU A 86 1.73 -1.19 -9.88
C GLU A 86 0.42 -1.91 -9.51
N PHE A 87 0.51 -2.94 -8.67
CA PHE A 87 -0.67 -3.68 -8.20
C PHE A 87 -1.69 -2.76 -7.50
N ILE A 88 -1.21 -1.88 -6.61
CA ILE A 88 -2.07 -0.90 -5.91
C ILE A 88 -2.83 -0.03 -6.92
N ARG A 89 -2.13 0.54 -7.91
CA ARG A 89 -2.75 1.41 -8.93
C ARG A 89 -3.75 0.68 -9.81
N ILE A 90 -3.47 -0.58 -10.15
CA ILE A 90 -4.41 -1.43 -10.88
C ILE A 90 -5.70 -1.57 -10.06
N VAL A 91 -5.60 -1.97 -8.79
CA VAL A 91 -6.77 -2.14 -7.91
C VAL A 91 -7.55 -0.83 -7.73
N ASP A 92 -6.87 0.29 -7.49
CA ASP A 92 -7.48 1.61 -7.37
C ASP A 92 -8.29 1.97 -8.63
N THR A 93 -7.67 1.80 -9.81
CA THR A 93 -8.32 2.08 -11.10
C THR A 93 -9.55 1.20 -11.31
N TRP A 94 -9.45 -0.11 -11.02
CA TRP A 94 -10.61 -1.01 -11.11
C TRP A 94 -11.71 -0.63 -10.15
N PHE A 95 -11.36 -0.26 -8.92
CA PHE A 95 -12.32 0.16 -7.90
C PHE A 95 -13.09 1.41 -8.34
N ASP A 96 -12.39 2.42 -8.85
CA ASP A 96 -12.99 3.65 -9.35
C ASP A 96 -13.91 3.40 -10.55
N ILE A 97 -13.49 2.58 -11.53
CA ILE A 97 -14.31 2.21 -12.70
C ILE A 97 -15.62 1.53 -12.28
N LEU A 98 -15.56 0.60 -11.32
CA LEU A 98 -16.71 -0.20 -10.90
C LEU A 98 -17.63 0.51 -9.91
N ASN A 99 -17.17 1.62 -9.34
CA ASN A 99 -17.89 2.41 -8.35
C ASN A 99 -18.25 3.83 -8.88
N SER A 100 -18.16 4.03 -10.19
CA SER A 100 -18.54 5.27 -10.90
C SER A 100 -20.05 5.40 -11.09
#